data_AF-A0A955J3G5-F1
#
_entry.id   AF-A0A955J3G5-F1
#
_cell.length_a   1.000
_cell.length_b   1.000
_cell.length_c   1.000
_cell.angle_alpha   90.00
_cell.angle_beta   90.00
_cell.angle_gamma   90.00
#
_symmetry.space_group_name_H-M   'P 1'
#
loop_
_entity.id
_entity.type
_entity.pdbx_description
1 polymer ?
#
loop_
_entity_poly.entity_id
_entity_poly.type
_entity_poly.pdbx_seq_one_letter_code
_entity_poly.pdbx_strand_id
1 'polypeptide(L)'
;MMAWLFVSASMISFSPADWPAHGRAPLHPPSETLNWGRQVGAWLSYELFSMLGIGAWILLAAAALHLLLAARRIRVTHTAVRAIGVLMLALALSALHALFLPAATSFPEGSGGLV
;
A
#
# COMPACT_ATOMS: atom_id res chain seq x y z
N MET A 1 -2.84 3.29 16.20
CA MET A 1 -1.82 4.33 15.92
C MET A 1 -0.50 3.72 15.48
N MET A 2 0.17 2.91 16.32
CA MET A 2 1.49 2.33 16.00
C MET A 2 1.49 1.45 14.75
N ALA A 3 0.48 0.59 14.59
CA ALA A 3 0.33 -0.22 13.39
C ALA A 3 0.25 0.64 12.12
N TRP A 4 -0.52 1.72 12.13
CA TRP A 4 -0.63 2.63 10.99
C TRP A 4 0.70 3.31 10.67
N LEU A 5 1.42 3.81 11.69
CA LEU A 5 2.75 4.41 11.50
C LEU A 5 3.74 3.40 10.89
N PHE A 6 3.74 2.16 11.37
CA PHE A 6 4.58 1.10 10.83
C PHE A 6 4.25 0.83 9.35
N VAL A 7 2.97 0.68 9.00
CA VAL A 7 2.54 0.47 7.61
C VAL A 7 2.91 1.66 6.73
N SER A 8 2.65 2.89 7.19
CA SER A 8 3.01 4.12 6.46
C SER A 8 4.51 4.20 6.20
N ALA A 9 5.34 3.99 7.23
CA ALA A 9 6.79 3.98 7.12
C ALA A 9 7.27 2.90 6.15
N SER A 10 6.66 1.72 6.20
CA SER A 10 6.98 0.61 5.31
C SER A 10 6.63 0.93 3.85
N MET A 11 5.44 1.47 3.58
CA MET A 11 5.01 1.84 2.23
C MET A 11 5.83 2.99 1.63
N ILE A 12 6.19 3.99 2.44
CA ILE A 12 7.03 5.13 2.02
C ILE A 12 8.45 4.68 1.67
N SER A 13 9.02 3.78 2.48
CA SER A 13 10.37 3.23 2.27
C SER A 13 10.41 2.00 1.38
N PHE A 14 9.33 1.72 0.63
CA PHE A 14 9.26 0.57 -0.26
C PHE A 14 10.25 0.69 -1.42
N SER A 15 11.04 -0.36 -1.62
CA SER A 15 11.94 -0.51 -2.77
C SER A 15 11.56 -1.79 -3.53
N PRO A 16 11.32 -1.74 -4.85
CA PRO A 16 11.06 -2.93 -5.67
C PRO A 16 12.26 -3.88 -5.80
N ALA A 17 13.43 -3.51 -5.29
CA ALA A 17 14.62 -4.36 -5.23
C ALA A 17 14.75 -5.10 -3.89
N ASP A 18 13.95 -4.75 -2.88
CA ASP A 18 13.97 -5.44 -1.59
C ASP A 18 13.23 -6.78 -1.70
N TRP A 19 13.78 -7.83 -1.06
CA TRP A 19 13.03 -9.08 -0.84
C TRP A 19 11.65 -8.79 -0.21
N PRO A 20 10.55 -9.43 -0.65
CA PRO A 20 10.46 -10.60 -1.55
C PRO A 20 10.33 -10.25 -3.04
N ALA A 21 10.52 -9.01 -3.46
CA ALA A 21 10.23 -8.63 -4.84
C ALA A 21 11.15 -9.36 -5.84
N HIS A 22 10.57 -9.91 -6.92
CA HIS A 22 11.29 -10.70 -7.93
C HIS A 22 11.51 -9.97 -9.27
N GLY A 23 10.96 -8.75 -9.42
CA GLY A 23 10.84 -8.07 -10.71
C GLY A 23 12.01 -7.17 -11.14
N ARG A 24 13.06 -7.00 -10.32
CA ARG A 24 14.22 -6.15 -10.65
C ARG A 24 15.53 -6.74 -10.20
N ALA A 25 16.50 -6.78 -11.12
CA ALA A 25 17.90 -7.09 -10.82
C ALA A 25 18.72 -5.80 -10.71
N PRO A 26 19.68 -5.70 -9.77
CA PRO A 26 19.99 -6.68 -8.72
C PRO A 26 18.98 -6.65 -7.56
N LEU A 27 18.63 -7.83 -7.03
CA LEU A 27 17.83 -7.94 -5.80
C LEU A 27 18.72 -7.72 -4.57
N HIS A 28 18.23 -6.96 -3.59
CA HIS A 28 18.85 -6.93 -2.27
C HIS A 28 18.54 -8.24 -1.53
N PRO A 29 19.56 -8.94 -0.99
CA PRO A 29 19.32 -10.07 -0.11
C PRO A 29 18.54 -9.63 1.13
N PRO A 30 17.86 -10.55 1.86
CA PRO A 30 17.09 -10.22 3.06
C PRO A 30 17.90 -9.50 4.16
N SER A 31 19.23 -9.63 4.17
CA SER A 31 20.14 -8.93 5.07
C SER A 31 20.34 -7.45 4.73
N GLU A 32 20.00 -7.04 3.51
CA GLU A 32 20.24 -5.70 2.93
C GLU A 32 18.94 -4.97 2.59
N THR A 33 17.79 -5.44 3.07
CA THR A 33 16.50 -4.76 2.92
C THR A 33 16.57 -3.32 3.42
N LEU A 34 16.26 -2.36 2.53
CA LEU A 34 16.32 -0.93 2.80
C LEU A 34 15.05 -0.40 3.48
N ASN A 35 13.95 -1.14 3.40
CA ASN A 35 12.70 -0.80 4.08
C ASN A 35 12.90 -0.54 5.59
N TRP A 36 12.30 0.54 6.09
CA TRP A 36 12.41 0.94 7.50
C TRP A 36 11.78 -0.09 8.45
N GLY A 37 10.75 -0.80 7.99
CA GLY A 37 10.15 -1.93 8.70
C GLY A 37 10.91 -3.25 8.52
N ARG A 38 12.13 -3.21 7.96
CA ARG A 38 12.95 -4.37 7.59
C ARG A 38 12.16 -5.33 6.70
N GLN A 39 12.44 -6.63 6.79
CA GLN A 39 11.82 -7.67 5.96
C GLN A 39 10.29 -7.70 6.07
N VAL A 40 9.73 -7.47 7.27
CA VAL A 40 8.27 -7.49 7.48
C VAL A 40 7.61 -6.30 6.78
N GLY A 41 8.19 -5.10 6.92
CA GLY A 41 7.71 -3.91 6.24
C GLY A 41 7.82 -4.01 4.71
N ALA A 42 8.92 -4.57 4.21
CA ALA A 42 9.12 -4.83 2.80
C ALA A 42 8.09 -5.82 2.25
N TRP A 43 7.89 -6.96 2.91
CA TRP A 43 6.89 -7.96 2.53
C TRP A 43 5.48 -7.37 2.52
N LEU A 44 5.07 -6.67 3.59
CA LEU A 44 3.74 -6.08 3.68
C LEU A 44 3.49 -5.04 2.58
N SER A 45 4.47 -4.19 2.31
CA SER A 45 4.37 -3.16 1.27
C SER A 45 4.34 -3.79 -0.12
N TYR A 46 5.13 -4.83 -0.34
CA TYR A 46 5.12 -5.61 -1.58
C TYR A 46 3.74 -6.20 -1.84
N GLU A 47 3.11 -6.85 -0.87
CA GLU A 47 1.76 -7.43 -1.03
C GLU A 47 0.72 -6.34 -1.31
N LEU A 48 0.76 -5.22 -0.59
CA LEU A 48 -0.18 -4.11 -0.80
C LEU A 48 -0.04 -3.50 -2.21
N PHE A 49 1.18 -3.22 -2.66
CA PHE A 49 1.41 -2.65 -3.99
C PHE A 49 1.21 -3.68 -5.11
N SER A 50 1.47 -4.96 -4.87
CA SER A 50 1.19 -6.02 -5.86
C SER A 50 -0.30 -6.23 -6.05
N MET A 51 -1.09 -6.22 -4.97
CA MET A 51 -2.54 -6.43 -5.05
C MET A 51 -3.31 -5.19 -5.48
N LEU A 52 -2.91 -4.01 -5.02
CA LEU A 52 -3.70 -2.79 -5.19
C LEU A 52 -2.95 -1.67 -5.91
N GLY A 53 -1.69 -1.82 -6.31
CA GLY A 53 -0.93 -0.76 -6.96
C GLY A 53 -1.02 0.57 -6.21
N ILE A 54 -1.24 1.66 -6.95
CA ILE A 54 -1.39 3.01 -6.38
C ILE A 54 -2.60 3.13 -5.42
N GLY A 55 -3.63 2.30 -5.59
CA GLY A 55 -4.82 2.28 -4.75
C GLY A 55 -4.53 1.91 -3.29
N ALA A 56 -3.40 1.25 -2.99
CA ALA A 56 -2.98 0.96 -1.62
C ALA A 56 -2.90 2.24 -0.75
N TRP A 57 -2.55 3.39 -1.33
CA TRP A 57 -2.52 4.68 -0.62
C TRP A 57 -3.90 5.13 -0.13
N ILE A 58 -4.98 4.74 -0.81
CA ILE A 58 -6.35 5.05 -0.39
C ILE A 58 -6.68 4.32 0.93
N LEU A 59 -6.23 3.07 1.09
CA LEU A 59 -6.40 2.33 2.34
C LEU A 59 -5.66 3.02 3.48
N LEU A 60 -4.42 3.46 3.23
CA LEU A 60 -3.61 4.15 4.22
C LEU A 60 -4.24 5.48 4.65
N ALA A 61 -4.74 6.27 3.69
CA ALA A 61 -5.42 7.52 3.95
C ALA A 61 -6.74 7.33 4.71
N ALA A 62 -7.54 6.34 4.34
CA ALA A 62 -8.79 6.00 5.02
C ALA A 62 -8.54 5.54 6.47
N ALA A 63 -7.50 4.73 6.70
CA ALA A 63 -7.09 4.34 8.04
C ALA A 63 -6.62 5.53 8.88
N ALA A 64 -5.87 6.47 8.28
CA ALA A 64 -5.45 7.71 8.94
C ALA A 64 -6.67 8.56 9.36
N LEU A 65 -7.64 8.72 8.46
CA LEU A 65 -8.88 9.44 8.74
C LEU A 65 -9.69 8.75 9.85
N HIS A 66 -9.80 7.43 9.81
CA HIS A 66 -10.49 6.68 10.85
C HIS A 66 -9.82 6.86 12.23
N LEU A 67 -8.49 6.84 12.29
CA LEU A 67 -7.73 7.12 13.51
C LEU A 67 -7.94 8.54 14.01
N LEU A 68 -7.98 9.53 13.12
CA LEU A 68 -8.27 10.92 13.46
C LEU A 68 -9.68 11.08 14.05
N LEU A 69 -10.68 10.44 13.43
CA LEU A 69 -12.07 10.45 13.93
C LEU A 69 -12.16 9.77 15.31
N ALA A 70 -11.48 8.64 15.48
CA ALA A 70 -11.40 7.94 16.76
C ALA A 70 -10.71 8.79 17.85
N ALA A 71 -9.61 9.49 17.51
CA ALA A 71 -8.94 10.41 18.43
C ALA A 71 -9.85 11.58 18.86
N ARG A 72 -10.73 12.03 17.96
CA ARG A 72 -11.78 13.03 18.24
C ARG A 72 -13.02 12.44 18.93
N ARG A 73 -13.01 11.15 19.27
CA ARG A 73 -14.15 10.40 19.85
C ARG A 73 -15.43 10.48 19.00
N ILE A 74 -15.30 10.71 17.69
CA ILE A 74 -16.42 10.73 16.76
C ILE A 74 -16.81 9.28 16.47
N ARG A 75 -18.07 8.93 16.74
CA ARG A 75 -18.60 7.60 16.44
C ARG A 75 -18.86 7.48 14.95
N VAL A 76 -18.16 6.56 14.30
CA VAL A 76 -18.41 6.19 12.90
C VAL A 76 -19.43 5.06 12.89
N THR A 77 -20.57 5.29 12.26
CA THR A 77 -21.58 4.24 12.01
C THR A 77 -21.26 3.50 10.70
N HIS A 78 -21.72 2.24 10.60
CA HIS A 78 -21.58 1.40 9.40
C HIS A 78 -20.14 1.20 8.90
N THR A 79 -19.22 0.86 9.81
CA THR A 79 -17.79 0.66 9.49
C THR A 79 -17.57 -0.35 8.36
N ALA A 80 -18.35 -1.44 8.30
CA ALA A 80 -18.24 -2.44 7.24
C ALA A 80 -18.55 -1.88 5.84
N VAL A 81 -19.65 -1.13 5.71
CA VAL A 81 -20.04 -0.51 4.43
C VAL A 81 -19.00 0.52 3.97
N ARG A 82 -18.46 1.29 4.91
CA ARG A 82 -17.37 2.24 4.62
C ARG A 82 -16.09 1.53 4.20
N ALA A 83 -15.74 0.41 4.83
CA ALA A 83 -14.58 -0.39 4.43
C ALA A 83 -14.72 -0.90 3.00
N ILE A 84 -15.91 -1.40 2.63
CA ILE A 84 -16.20 -1.83 1.24
C ILE A 84 -16.06 -0.65 0.27
N GLY A 85 -16.65 0.50 0.58
CA GLY A 85 -16.54 1.69 -0.28
C GLY A 85 -15.09 2.17 -0.47
N VAL A 86 -14.27 2.10 0.59
CA VAL A 86 -12.84 2.42 0.53
C VAL A 86 -12.08 1.41 -0.34
N LEU A 87 -12.40 0.12 -0.23
CA LEU A 87 -11.81 -0.91 -1.10
C LEU A 87 -12.20 -0.70 -2.57
N MET A 88 -13.46 -0.41 -2.85
CA MET A 88 -13.93 -0.09 -4.21
C MET A 88 -13.22 1.14 -4.77
N LEU A 89 -13.02 2.18 -3.95
CA LEU A 89 -12.30 3.38 -4.36
C LEU A 89 -10.82 3.10 -4.65
N ALA A 90 -10.17 2.27 -3.83
CA ALA A 90 -8.79 1.84 -4.06
C ALA A 90 -8.67 1.10 -5.41
N LEU A 91 -9.54 0.12 -5.66
CA LEU A 91 -9.58 -0.63 -6.93
C LEU A 91 -9.85 0.27 -8.13
N ALA A 92 -10.81 1.19 -8.02
CA ALA A 92 -11.15 2.12 -9.09
C ALA A 92 -9.96 3.04 -9.43
N LEU A 93 -9.25 3.54 -8.43
CA LEU A 93 -8.05 4.36 -8.65
C LEU A 93 -6.94 3.55 -9.33
N SER A 94 -6.75 2.30 -8.93
CA SER A 94 -5.75 1.41 -9.54
C SER A 94 -6.07 1.09 -10.99
N ALA A 95 -7.32 0.78 -11.30
CA ALA A 95 -7.79 0.56 -12.67
C ALA A 95 -7.64 1.83 -13.53
N LEU A 96 -7.98 3.00 -12.97
CA LEU A 96 -7.80 4.28 -13.65
C LEU A 96 -6.31 4.54 -13.95
N HIS A 97 -5.45 4.29 -12.98
CA HIS A 97 -4.02 4.45 -13.14
C HIS A 97 -3.43 3.47 -14.17
N ALA A 98 -3.90 2.23 -14.19
CA ALA A 98 -3.53 1.24 -15.20
C ALA A 98 -3.93 1.68 -16.61
N LEU A 99 -5.12 2.27 -16.76
CA LEU A 99 -5.64 2.69 -18.07
C LEU A 99 -4.96 3.96 -18.61
N PHE A 100 -4.75 4.96 -17.76
CA PHE A 100 -4.29 6.29 -18.20
C PHE A 100 -2.80 6.50 -18.07
N LEU A 101 -2.13 5.85 -17.11
CA LEU A 101 -0.72 6.08 -16.78
C LEU A 101 0.05 4.76 -16.56
N PRO A 102 0.00 3.81 -17.51
CA PRO A 102 0.60 2.49 -17.32
C PRO A 102 2.12 2.50 -17.08
N ALA A 103 2.82 3.54 -17.53
CA ALA A 103 4.26 3.68 -17.36
C ALA A 103 4.67 4.56 -16.16
N ALA A 104 3.73 5.18 -15.45
CA ALA A 104 4.04 6.13 -14.38
C ALA A 104 4.59 5.47 -13.11
N THR A 105 4.44 4.15 -12.99
CA THR A 105 4.98 3.40 -11.86
C THR A 105 5.76 2.20 -12.32
N SER A 106 6.54 1.72 -11.39
CA SER A 106 7.69 0.85 -11.58
C SER A 106 7.51 -0.45 -10.78
N PHE A 107 6.25 -0.84 -10.57
CA PHE A 107 5.90 -2.01 -9.77
C PHE A 107 6.11 -3.30 -10.58
N PRO A 108 6.58 -4.40 -9.95
CA PRO A 108 6.83 -5.67 -10.63
C PRO A 108 5.61 -6.23 -11.38
N GLU A 109 4.42 -6.11 -10.79
CA GLU A 109 3.17 -6.68 -11.32
C GLU A 109 2.45 -5.74 -12.31
N GLY A 110 3.02 -4.57 -12.61
CA GLY A 110 2.40 -3.53 -13.45
C GLY A 110 1.79 -2.38 -12.66
N SER A 111 1.37 -1.31 -13.36
CA SER A 111 1.03 -0.03 -12.73
C SER A 111 -0.25 -0.03 -11.87
N GLY A 112 -1.18 -0.94 -12.15
CA GLY A 112 -2.41 -1.13 -11.38
C GLY A 112 -2.27 -2.09 -10.20
N GLY A 113 -1.13 -2.80 -10.09
CA GLY A 113 -1.10 -4.08 -9.38
C GLY A 113 -1.81 -5.16 -10.20
N LEU A 114 -2.32 -6.20 -9.53
CA LEU A 114 -3.04 -7.33 -10.13
C LEU A 114 -4.52 -7.02 -10.52
N VAL A 115 -4.89 -5.75 -10.58
CA VAL A 115 -6.27 -5.27 -10.81
C VAL A 115 -6.48 -4.84 -12.25
#